data_AF-A0A353XV41-F1
#
_entry.id   AF-A0A353XV41-F1
#
_cell.length_a   1.000
_cell.length_b   1.000
_cell.length_c   1.000
_cell.angle_alpha   90.00
_cell.angle_beta   90.00
_cell.angle_gamma   90.00
#
_symmetry.space_group_name_H-M   'P 1'
#
loop_
_entity.id
_entity.type
_entity.pdbx_description
1 polymer ?
#
loop_
_entity_poly.entity_id
_entity_poly.type
_entity_poly.pdbx_seq_one_letter_code
_entity_poly.pdbx_strand_id
1 'polypeptide(L)'
;MTNTAPTPNRKPLKKSDKLQNVCYDIRGPLLKTAMQMEAQGQRILKLNVGNPAPFNLDAPHEILQDVALNLHNATGYSDSQGVFSAR
;
A
#
# COMPACT_ATOMS: atom_id res chain seq x y z
N MET A 1 2.88 34.80 -39.31
CA MET A 1 3.90 34.93 -38.26
C MET A 1 3.19 34.92 -36.91
N THR A 2 2.90 33.73 -36.35
CA THR A 2 2.27 33.62 -35.03
C THR A 2 3.31 33.13 -34.03
N ASN A 3 3.70 34.04 -33.14
CA ASN A 3 4.74 33.88 -32.14
C ASN A 3 4.30 32.87 -31.07
N THR A 4 4.92 31.70 -31.03
CA THR A 4 4.71 30.70 -29.98
C THR A 4 5.37 31.20 -28.70
N ALA A 5 4.58 31.53 -27.67
CA ALA A 5 5.08 31.98 -26.38
C ALA A 5 6.01 30.91 -25.75
N PRO A 6 7.14 31.29 -25.12
CA PRO A 6 8.05 30.34 -24.50
C PRO A 6 7.37 29.71 -23.27
N THR A 7 7.20 28.39 -23.30
CA THR A 7 6.78 27.58 -22.14
C THR A 7 7.68 27.87 -20.94
N PRO A 8 7.14 28.14 -19.73
CA PRO A 8 7.96 28.44 -18.57
C PRO A 8 8.83 27.25 -18.21
N ASN A 9 10.14 27.49 -18.10
CA ASN A 9 11.15 26.52 -17.68
C ASN A 9 10.87 26.05 -16.25
N ARG A 10 10.17 24.92 -16.12
CA ARG A 10 9.73 24.37 -14.84
C ARG A 10 10.89 23.63 -14.18
N LYS A 11 11.41 24.14 -13.06
CA LYS A 11 12.45 23.46 -12.27
C LYS A 11 11.97 22.04 -11.90
N PRO A 12 12.82 21.01 -12.05
CA PRO A 12 12.44 19.64 -11.71
C PRO A 12 12.15 19.55 -10.21
N LEU A 13 10.98 18.98 -9.87
CA LEU A 13 10.59 18.70 -8.49
C LEU A 13 11.42 17.52 -7.98
N LYS A 14 12.35 17.78 -7.05
CA LYS A 14 13.15 16.76 -6.38
C LYS A 14 12.45 16.28 -5.12
N LYS A 15 12.68 15.02 -4.74
CA LYS A 15 12.25 14.48 -3.45
C LYS A 15 12.97 15.21 -2.31
N SER A 16 12.33 15.29 -1.15
CA SER A 16 12.95 15.85 0.06
C SER A 16 14.18 15.04 0.46
N ASP A 17 15.22 15.72 0.95
CA ASP A 17 16.45 15.10 1.43
C ASP A 17 16.21 14.12 2.60
N LYS A 18 15.11 14.30 3.35
CA LYS A 18 14.70 13.39 4.42
C LYS A 18 14.41 11.96 3.94
N LEU A 19 14.12 11.77 2.65
CA LEU A 19 13.79 10.47 2.06
C LEU A 19 15.00 9.76 1.44
N GLN A 20 16.20 10.38 1.40
CA GLN A 20 17.36 9.84 0.69
C GLN A 20 17.78 8.45 1.17
N ASN A 21 17.61 8.17 2.47
CA ASN A 21 18.02 6.91 3.10
C ASN A 21 16.84 6.01 3.49
N VAL A 22 15.63 6.31 3.01
CA VAL A 22 14.43 5.51 3.31
C VAL A 22 14.33 4.37 2.29
N CYS A 23 14.73 3.17 2.70
CA CYS A 23 14.68 1.97 1.86
C CYS A 23 13.66 0.97 2.42
N TYR A 24 12.45 0.96 1.85
CA TYR A 24 11.42 -0.05 2.11
C TYR A 24 11.14 -0.84 0.83
N ASP A 25 12.04 -1.75 0.50
CA ASP A 25 12.11 -2.40 -0.82
C ASP A 25 11.27 -3.68 -0.97
N ILE A 26 10.36 -3.95 -0.03
CA ILE A 26 9.41 -5.07 -0.14
C ILE A 26 8.56 -4.96 -1.44
N ARG A 27 8.38 -3.73 -1.95
CA ARG A 27 7.73 -3.44 -3.25
C ARG A 27 8.69 -2.89 -4.31
N GLY A 28 9.97 -3.18 -4.17
CA GLY A 28 11.04 -2.68 -5.03
C GLY A 28 11.13 -3.37 -6.40
N PRO A 29 12.25 -3.20 -7.12
CA PRO A 29 12.48 -3.78 -8.45
C PRO A 29 12.26 -5.29 -8.51
N LEU A 30 12.61 -6.02 -7.44
CA LEU A 30 12.40 -7.46 -7.34
C LEU A 30 10.93 -7.86 -7.50
N LEU A 31 10.01 -7.14 -6.84
CA LEU A 31 8.58 -7.41 -6.96
C LEU A 31 8.10 -7.16 -8.39
N LYS A 32 8.62 -6.12 -9.06
CA LYS A 32 8.27 -5.82 -10.46
C LYS A 32 8.68 -6.96 -11.39
N THR A 33 9.88 -7.49 -11.21
CA THR A 33 10.34 -8.66 -11.98
C THR A 33 9.49 -9.89 -11.69
N ALA A 34 9.17 -10.16 -10.41
CA ALA A 34 8.28 -11.27 -10.04
C ALA A 34 6.89 -11.12 -10.70
N MET A 35 6.31 -9.92 -10.71
CA MET A 35 5.03 -9.65 -11.38
C MET A 35 5.11 -9.86 -12.90
N GLN A 36 6.22 -9.48 -13.54
CA GLN A 36 6.44 -9.72 -14.97
C GLN A 36 6.50 -11.23 -15.28
N MET A 37 7.20 -12.00 -14.44
CA MET A 37 7.27 -13.45 -14.55
C MET A 37 5.90 -14.11 -14.35
N GLU A 38 5.12 -13.65 -13.36
CA GLU A 38 3.73 -14.09 -13.15
C GLU A 38 2.85 -13.79 -14.36
N ALA A 39 2.98 -12.61 -14.97
CA ALA A 39 2.23 -12.23 -16.17
C ALA A 39 2.62 -13.06 -17.42
N GLN A 40 3.83 -13.62 -17.45
CA GLN A 40 4.28 -14.57 -18.47
C GLN A 40 3.78 -16.00 -18.20
N GLY A 41 2.99 -16.21 -17.13
CA GLY A 41 2.43 -17.50 -16.76
C GLY A 41 3.31 -18.33 -15.82
N GLN A 42 4.42 -17.78 -15.31
CA GLN A 42 5.26 -18.49 -14.37
C GLN A 42 4.67 -18.45 -12.95
N ARG A 43 4.64 -19.59 -12.27
CA ARG A 43 4.24 -19.65 -10.87
C ARG A 43 5.39 -19.19 -9.97
N ILE A 44 5.22 -18.05 -9.31
CA ILE A 44 6.18 -17.53 -8.32
C ILE A 44 5.67 -17.78 -6.91
N LEU A 45 6.47 -18.46 -6.08
CA LEU A 45 6.16 -18.64 -4.66
C LEU A 45 6.70 -17.45 -3.86
N LYS A 46 5.81 -16.66 -3.27
CA LYS A 46 6.14 -15.42 -2.53
C LYS A 46 6.45 -15.73 -1.07
N LEU A 47 7.71 -16.00 -0.74
CA LEU A 47 8.19 -16.20 0.64
C LEU A 47 8.74 -14.92 1.28
N ASN A 48 8.64 -13.79 0.57
CA ASN A 48 9.18 -12.50 0.97
C ASN A 48 8.18 -11.62 1.74
N VAL A 49 6.90 -12.02 1.84
CA VAL A 49 5.85 -11.24 2.48
C VAL A 49 5.10 -12.12 3.47
N GLY A 50 4.98 -11.66 4.72
CA GLY A 50 4.10 -12.26 5.72
C GLY A 50 2.64 -11.89 5.48
N ASN A 51 2.11 -12.15 4.28
CA ASN A 51 0.69 -12.00 3.96
C ASN A 51 0.00 -13.37 4.13
N PRO A 52 -0.83 -13.58 5.16
CA PRO A 52 -1.41 -14.89 5.45
C PRO A 52 -2.45 -15.35 4.41
N ALA A 53 -3.22 -14.42 3.81
CA ALA A 53 -4.37 -14.75 2.96
C ALA A 53 -4.01 -15.62 1.72
N PRO A 54 -2.92 -15.35 0.97
CA PRO A 54 -2.46 -16.25 -0.10
C PRO A 54 -2.10 -17.68 0.33
N PHE A 55 -1.94 -17.92 1.64
CA PHE A 55 -1.67 -19.23 2.23
C PHE A 55 -2.90 -19.87 2.88
N ASN A 56 -4.11 -19.36 2.59
CA ASN A 56 -5.38 -19.82 3.16
C ASN A 56 -5.44 -19.71 4.68
N LEU A 57 -4.75 -18.71 5.23
CA LEU A 57 -4.83 -18.35 6.64
C LEU A 57 -5.84 -17.21 6.77
N ASP A 58 -7.10 -17.57 6.98
CA ASP A 58 -8.21 -16.64 7.11
C ASP A 58 -8.37 -16.14 8.55
N ALA A 59 -9.00 -14.96 8.68
CA ALA A 59 -9.36 -14.44 9.99
C ALA A 59 -10.44 -15.34 10.65
N PRO A 60 -10.38 -15.54 11.98
CA PRO A 60 -11.44 -16.21 12.73
C PRO A 60 -12.82 -15.59 12.48
N HIS A 61 -13.85 -16.44 12.46
CA HIS A 61 -15.21 -16.00 12.17
C HIS A 61 -15.74 -14.97 13.18
N GLU A 62 -15.37 -15.11 14.45
CA GLU A 62 -15.75 -14.18 15.52
C GLU A 62 -15.27 -12.76 15.22
N ILE A 63 -14.04 -12.61 14.73
CA ILE A 63 -13.47 -11.31 14.36
C ILE A 63 -14.26 -10.69 13.21
N LEU A 64 -14.58 -11.48 12.18
CA LEU A 64 -15.33 -11.00 11.02
C LEU A 64 -16.74 -10.54 11.42
N GLN A 65 -17.40 -11.31 12.29
CA GLN A 65 -18.73 -11.00 12.81
C GLN A 65 -18.73 -9.71 13.63
N ASP A 66 -17.80 -9.57 14.57
CA ASP A 66 -17.71 -8.40 15.44
C ASP A 66 -17.39 -7.13 14.65
N VAL A 67 -16.51 -7.21 13.65
CA VAL A 67 -16.24 -6.08 12.75
C VAL A 67 -17.50 -5.69 11.97
N ALA A 68 -18.24 -6.67 11.42
CA ALA A 68 -19.46 -6.39 10.66
C ALA A 68 -20.55 -5.74 11.52
N LEU A 69 -20.74 -6.21 12.76
CA LEU A 69 -21.71 -5.67 13.71
C LEU A 69 -21.37 -4.22 14.10
N ASN A 70 -20.09 -3.93 14.34
CA ASN A 70 -19.66 -2.61 14.80
C ASN A 70 -19.47 -1.58 13.66
N LEU A 71 -19.48 -2.01 12.39
CA LEU A 71 -19.18 -1.15 11.25
C LEU A 71 -20.07 0.10 11.16
N HIS A 72 -21.37 -0.05 11.44
CA HIS A 72 -22.33 1.07 11.43
C HIS A 72 -21.97 2.15 12.47
N ASN A 73 -21.49 1.72 13.64
CA ASN A 73 -21.11 2.62 14.74
C ASN A 73 -19.70 3.20 14.56
N ALA A 74 -18.89 2.69 13.62
CA ALA A 74 -17.50 3.05 13.39
C ALA A 74 -17.27 3.93 12.15
N THR A 75 -18.31 4.63 11.67
CA THR A 75 -18.23 5.47 10.46
C THR A 75 -17.58 6.84 10.70
N GLY A 76 -17.60 7.32 11.94
CA GLY A 76 -17.01 8.60 12.35
C GLY A 76 -15.57 8.49 12.86
N TYR A 77 -14.90 9.63 13.02
CA TYR A 77 -13.58 9.68 13.64
C TYR A 77 -13.64 9.31 15.13
N SER A 78 -12.70 8.48 15.58
CA SER A 78 -12.46 8.20 17.00
C SER A 78 -11.42 9.15 17.60
N ASP A 79 -11.16 9.00 18.89
CA ASP A 79 -10.00 9.62 19.53
C ASP A 79 -8.68 9.22 18.84
N SER A 80 -7.68 10.11 18.87
CA SER A 80 -6.38 9.96 18.20
C SER A 80 -5.60 8.72 18.61
N GLN A 81 -5.87 8.21 19.81
CA GLN A 81 -5.17 7.05 20.35
C GLN A 81 -5.98 5.74 20.11
N GLY A 82 -7.17 5.80 19.46
CA GLY A 82 -8.03 4.65 19.13
C GLY A 82 -9.36 4.57 19.90
N VAL A 83 -10.16 3.52 19.67
CA VAL A 83 -11.45 3.29 20.36
C VAL A 83 -11.21 2.73 21.76
N PHE A 84 -11.85 3.30 22.79
CA PHE A 84 -11.59 2.95 24.20
C PHE A 84 -11.77 1.46 24.51
N SER A 85 -12.80 0.80 23.97
CA SER A 85 -13.07 -0.62 24.19
C SER A 85 -12.06 -1.57 23.55
N ALA A 86 -11.24 -1.09 22.61
CA ALA A 86 -10.23 -1.88 21.90
C ALA A 86 -8.82 -1.70 22.47
N ARG A 87 -8.66 -0.82 23.47
CA ARG A 87 -7.37 -0.57 24.13
C ARG A 87 -7.20 -1.40 25.39
#